data_AF-A0A2A9NWC1-F1
#
_entry.id   AF-A0A2A9NWC1-F1
#
_cell.length_a   1.000
_cell.length_b   1.000
_cell.length_c   1.000
_cell.angle_alpha   90.00
_cell.angle_beta   90.00
_cell.angle_gamma   90.00
#
_symmetry.space_group_name_H-M   'P 1'
#
loop_
_entity.id
_entity.type
_entity.pdbx_description
1 polymer ?
#
loop_
_entity_poly.entity_id
_entity_poly.type
_entity_poly.pdbx_seq_one_letter_code
_entity_poly.pdbx_strand_id
1 'polypeptide(L)'
;MDNIACGGDTGVFAHGRNALELVLMRQLGAGWERVLSWTTLGGWKCVRGMEWEGEEGKQMLADAEKCQCDHALDLERGVPFGVIRKGWAADIIALEGLVDGDFGEFKKAVERASFVMKGGRVYKRDGQACDG
;
A
#
# COMPACT_ATOMS: atom_id res chain seq x y z
N MET A 1 9.24 -14.78 1.95
CA MET A 1 8.87 -13.46 1.39
C MET A 1 10.00 -12.52 1.77
N ASP A 2 10.64 -11.88 0.81
CA ASP A 2 11.70 -10.92 1.09
C ASP A 2 11.06 -9.62 1.61
N ASN A 3 11.51 -9.13 2.77
CA ASN A 3 11.01 -7.89 3.37
C ASN A 3 11.78 -6.71 2.80
N ILE A 4 11.44 -6.34 1.57
CA ILE A 4 11.93 -5.12 0.92
C ILE A 4 10.76 -4.13 0.89
N ALA A 5 11.03 -2.88 1.25
CA ALA A 5 10.10 -1.78 1.12
C ALA A 5 10.46 -0.93 -0.11
N CYS A 6 9.46 -0.41 -0.81
CA CYS A 6 9.65 0.67 -1.77
C CYS A 6 9.55 2.01 -1.03
N GLY A 7 10.63 2.78 -1.04
CA GLY A 7 10.72 4.06 -0.35
C GLY A 7 11.06 5.17 -1.33
N GLY A 8 10.05 5.97 -1.67
CA GLY A 8 10.05 7.06 -2.66
C GLY A 8 11.11 8.16 -2.52
N ASP A 9 11.90 8.13 -1.44
CA ASP A 9 12.76 9.20 -0.90
C ASP A 9 12.37 10.60 -1.42
N THR A 10 11.23 11.12 -0.93
CA THR A 10 10.65 12.34 -1.50
C THR A 10 11.40 13.59 -1.03
N GLY A 11 12.47 13.94 -1.74
CA GLY A 11 13.09 15.26 -1.82
C GLY A 11 13.24 15.73 -3.29
N VAL A 12 13.32 17.05 -3.52
CA VAL A 12 13.53 17.84 -4.78
C VAL A 12 12.63 17.52 -6.00
N PHE A 13 11.95 16.38 -6.06
CA PHE A 13 10.95 16.06 -7.08
C PHE A 13 9.56 16.50 -6.64
N ALA A 14 8.72 16.90 -7.60
CA ALA A 14 7.33 17.21 -7.33
C ALA A 14 6.60 16.01 -6.70
N HIS A 15 5.85 16.24 -5.63
CA HIS A 15 5.00 15.22 -5.01
C HIS A 15 4.10 14.55 -6.07
N GLY A 16 4.03 13.22 -6.06
CA GLY A 16 3.21 12.44 -7.01
C GLY A 16 3.99 11.64 -8.06
N ARG A 17 5.33 11.64 -8.03
CA ARG A 17 6.19 10.85 -8.94
C ARG A 17 6.73 9.55 -8.33
N ASN A 18 6.39 9.23 -7.09
CA ASN A 18 6.89 8.04 -6.36
C ASN A 18 6.58 6.71 -7.08
N ALA A 19 5.51 6.69 -7.90
CA ALA A 19 5.18 5.54 -8.74
C ALA A 19 6.30 5.16 -9.73
N LEU A 20 7.25 6.06 -10.02
CA LEU A 20 8.41 5.77 -10.86
C LEU A 20 9.34 4.71 -10.27
N GLU A 21 9.41 4.57 -8.95
CA GLU A 21 10.23 3.52 -8.33
C GLU A 21 9.70 2.12 -8.65
N LEU A 22 8.37 1.97 -8.72
CA LEU A 22 7.74 0.71 -9.12
C LEU A 22 8.15 0.35 -10.55
N VAL A 23 8.13 1.34 -11.44
CA VAL A 23 8.57 1.19 -12.83
C VAL A 23 10.03 0.78 -12.87
N LEU A 24 10.91 1.44 -12.10
CA LEU A 24 12.33 1.12 -12.06
C LEU A 24 12.59 -0.30 -11.54
N MET A 25 11.91 -0.73 -10.46
CA MET A 25 12.02 -2.10 -9.95
C MET A 25 11.64 -3.13 -11.01
N ARG A 26 10.54 -2.88 -11.75
CA ARG A 26 10.11 -3.78 -12.82
C ARG A 26 11.10 -3.78 -13.98
N GLN A 27 11.65 -2.61 -14.35
CA GLN A 27 12.67 -2.47 -15.39
C GLN A 27 13.95 -3.24 -15.05
N LEU A 28 14.34 -3.27 -13.77
CA LEU A 28 15.50 -4.02 -13.26
C LEU A 28 15.23 -5.52 -13.08
N GLY A 29 14.04 -6.00 -13.43
CA GLY A 29 13.71 -7.43 -13.51
C GLY A 29 12.89 -7.98 -12.35
N ALA A 30 12.43 -7.16 -11.39
CA ALA A 30 11.54 -7.63 -10.33
C ALA A 30 10.17 -8.05 -10.92
N GLY A 31 9.58 -9.16 -10.46
CA GLY A 31 8.20 -9.54 -10.82
C GLY A 31 7.17 -8.52 -10.34
N TRP A 32 6.05 -8.35 -11.04
CA TRP A 32 5.04 -7.36 -10.69
C TRP A 32 4.42 -7.64 -9.31
N GLU A 33 4.24 -8.91 -8.95
CA GLU A 33 3.73 -9.36 -7.65
C GLU A 33 4.66 -8.91 -6.52
N ARG A 34 5.97 -9.00 -6.76
CA ARG A 34 6.99 -8.57 -5.78
C ARG A 34 6.96 -7.07 -5.62
N VAL A 35 6.92 -6.33 -6.72
CA VAL A 35 6.86 -4.86 -6.69
C VAL A 35 5.63 -4.39 -5.92
N LEU A 36 4.44 -4.92 -6.22
CA LEU A 36 3.22 -4.57 -5.48
C LEU A 36 3.27 -5.03 -4.02
N SER A 37 3.86 -6.19 -3.73
CA SER A 37 4.04 -6.63 -2.34
C SER A 37 4.97 -5.70 -1.58
N TRP A 38 6.10 -5.26 -2.16
CA TRP A 38 7.07 -4.39 -1.51
C TRP A 38 6.53 -2.98 -1.24
N THR A 39 5.60 -2.51 -2.05
CA THR A 39 4.97 -1.18 -1.89
C THR A 39 3.74 -1.19 -1.00
N THR A 40 3.29 -2.37 -0.57
CA THR A 40 2.08 -2.54 0.25
C THR A 40 2.39 -3.32 1.53
N LEU A 41 2.04 -4.60 1.61
CA LEU A 41 2.22 -5.43 2.81
C LEU A 41 3.69 -5.58 3.24
N GLY A 42 4.59 -5.71 2.27
CA GLY A 42 6.04 -5.75 2.51
C GLY A 42 6.55 -4.43 3.10
N GLY A 43 6.07 -3.30 2.57
CA GLY A 43 6.35 -1.97 3.10
C GLY A 43 5.88 -1.84 4.55
N TRP A 44 4.63 -2.19 4.85
CA TRP A 44 4.11 -2.19 6.23
C TRP A 44 4.96 -3.06 7.17
N LYS A 45 5.33 -4.28 6.76
CA LYS A 45 6.21 -5.15 7.57
C LYS A 45 7.57 -4.53 7.88
N CYS A 46 8.09 -3.68 7.00
CA CYS A 46 9.37 -2.99 7.22
C CYS A 46 9.26 -1.79 8.16
N VAL A 47 8.10 -1.11 8.22
CA VAL A 47 7.94 0.17 8.95
C VAL A 47 7.02 0.11 10.16
N ARG A 48 6.32 -1.02 10.38
CA ARG A 48 5.44 -1.21 11.53
C ARG A 48 6.20 -1.07 12.85
N GLY A 49 5.52 -0.56 13.87
CA GLY A 49 6.09 -0.42 15.21
C GLY A 49 6.37 -1.77 15.88
N MET A 50 7.21 -1.75 16.92
CA MET A 50 7.65 -2.95 17.65
C MET A 50 6.49 -3.68 18.33
N GLU A 51 5.37 -3.00 18.59
CA GLU A 51 4.14 -3.58 19.12
C GLU A 51 3.52 -4.65 18.20
N TRP A 52 3.88 -4.67 16.92
CA TRP A 52 3.41 -5.67 15.95
C TRP A 52 4.32 -6.91 15.86
N GLU A 53 5.37 -6.98 16.68
CA GLU A 53 6.32 -8.10 16.74
C GLU A 53 5.98 -9.10 17.86
N GLY A 54 6.57 -10.30 17.79
CA GLY A 54 6.37 -11.35 18.80
C GLY A 54 4.97 -11.98 18.78
N GLU A 55 4.65 -12.75 19.83
CA GLU A 55 3.35 -13.43 19.95
C GLU A 55 2.20 -12.44 20.23
N GLU A 56 2.46 -11.36 20.97
CA GLU A 56 1.46 -10.31 21.24
C GLU A 56 1.01 -9.62 19.95
N GLY A 57 1.95 -9.21 19.08
CA GLY A 57 1.61 -8.62 17.78
C GLY A 57 0.86 -9.57 16.85
N LYS A 58 1.17 -10.88 16.89
CA LYS A 58 0.41 -11.90 16.15
C LYS A 58 -1.04 -12.02 16.67
N GLN A 59 -1.22 -11.97 17.98
CA GLN A 59 -2.55 -12.01 18.60
C GLN A 59 -3.35 -10.75 18.23
N MET A 60 -2.74 -9.56 18.29
CA MET A 60 -3.37 -8.31 17.86
C MET A 60 -3.85 -8.37 16.40
N LEU A 61 -3.04 -8.92 15.48
CA LEU A 61 -3.45 -9.13 14.09
C LEU A 61 -4.63 -10.09 13.97
N ALA A 62 -4.61 -11.20 14.71
CA ALA A 62 -5.70 -12.17 14.71
C ALA A 62 -7.00 -11.58 15.26
N ASP A 63 -6.92 -10.72 16.27
CA ASP A 63 -8.09 -10.06 16.87
C ASP A 63 -8.65 -8.96 15.96
N ALA A 64 -7.76 -8.20 15.29
CA ALA A 64 -8.15 -7.25 14.25
C ALA A 64 -8.94 -7.94 13.13
N GLU A 65 -8.46 -9.07 12.61
CA GLU A 65 -9.12 -9.82 11.52
C GLU A 65 -10.49 -10.39 11.93
N LYS A 66 -10.70 -10.63 13.23
CA LYS A 66 -12.02 -11.05 13.77
C LYS A 66 -12.99 -9.89 13.98
N CYS A 67 -12.56 -8.63 13.81
CA CYS A 67 -13.30 -7.44 14.26
C CYS A 67 -13.64 -7.49 15.76
N GLN A 68 -12.75 -8.07 16.57
CA GLN A 68 -12.88 -8.08 18.04
C GLN A 68 -12.23 -6.85 18.70
N CYS A 69 -11.83 -5.87 17.90
CA CYS A 69 -11.40 -4.56 18.36
C CYS A 69 -12.60 -3.61 18.49
N ASP A 70 -13.10 -3.46 19.71
CA ASP A 70 -13.69 -2.18 20.12
C ASP A 70 -12.56 -1.14 20.13
N HIS A 71 -12.87 0.12 19.85
CA HIS A 71 -12.05 1.33 19.94
C HIS A 71 -11.75 1.97 18.59
N ALA A 72 -11.98 3.28 18.55
CA ALA A 72 -11.52 4.20 17.53
C ALA A 72 -10.04 3.95 17.26
N LEU A 73 -9.76 3.13 16.26
CA LEU A 73 -8.40 2.88 15.87
C LEU A 73 -7.85 4.20 15.34
N ASP A 74 -6.85 4.72 16.02
CA ASP A 74 -5.99 5.76 15.46
C ASP A 74 -5.40 5.18 14.16
N LEU A 75 -5.97 5.61 13.03
CA LEU A 75 -5.70 5.09 11.68
C LEU A 75 -4.20 5.17 11.32
N GLU A 76 -3.42 5.93 12.07
CA GLU A 76 -2.00 6.15 11.79
C GLU A 76 -1.06 5.12 12.45
N ARG A 77 -1.44 4.50 13.59
CA ARG A 77 -0.58 3.54 14.30
C ARG A 77 -1.29 2.28 14.79
N GLY A 78 -2.60 2.35 15.02
CA GLY A 78 -3.37 1.26 15.60
C GLY A 78 -3.87 0.22 14.61
N VAL A 79 -3.76 0.46 13.29
CA VAL A 79 -4.36 -0.39 12.26
C VAL A 79 -3.29 -0.96 11.32
N PRO A 80 -3.29 -2.29 11.08
CA PRO A 80 -2.42 -2.85 10.05
C PRO A 80 -2.92 -2.44 8.66
N PHE A 81 -2.02 -2.18 7.71
CA PHE A 81 -2.36 -1.72 6.35
C PHE A 81 -1.54 -2.39 5.26
N GLY A 82 -1.89 -2.15 3.99
CA GLY A 82 -1.14 -2.66 2.84
C GLY A 82 -1.62 -4.02 2.32
N VAL A 83 -2.76 -4.53 2.77
CA VAL A 83 -3.42 -5.69 2.13
C VAL A 83 -4.94 -5.59 2.30
N ILE A 84 -5.69 -6.04 1.29
CA ILE A 84 -7.15 -6.11 1.35
C ILE A 84 -7.54 -7.31 2.24
N ARG A 85 -7.82 -7.02 3.52
CA ARG A 85 -8.26 -8.00 4.52
C ARG A 85 -9.21 -7.34 5.52
N LYS A 86 -10.10 -8.15 6.10
CA LYS A 86 -10.98 -7.70 7.18
C LYS A 86 -10.13 -7.25 8.38
N GLY A 87 -10.49 -6.14 9.02
CA GLY A 87 -9.75 -5.61 10.18
C GLY A 87 -8.51 -4.78 9.85
N TRP A 88 -8.15 -4.67 8.56
CA TRP A 88 -7.04 -3.83 8.08
C TRP A 88 -7.57 -2.48 7.61
N ALA A 89 -6.69 -1.49 7.52
CA ALA A 89 -7.04 -0.14 7.10
C ALA A 89 -7.70 -0.17 5.71
N ALA A 90 -8.76 0.62 5.56
CA ALA A 90 -9.47 0.79 4.30
C ALA A 90 -8.70 1.76 3.38
N ASP A 91 -7.48 1.35 3.02
CA ASP A 91 -6.56 2.05 2.13
C ASP A 91 -6.55 1.32 0.79
N ILE A 92 -7.19 1.93 -0.23
CA ILE A 92 -7.39 1.30 -1.53
C ILE A 92 -6.96 2.25 -2.63
N ILE A 93 -6.14 1.76 -3.54
CA ILE A 93 -5.75 2.43 -4.79
C ILE A 93 -6.27 1.59 -5.94
N ALA A 94 -6.98 2.20 -6.88
CA ALA A 94 -7.32 1.57 -8.15
C ALA A 94 -6.46 2.14 -9.28
N LEU A 95 -6.00 1.23 -10.14
CA LEU A 95 -5.23 1.52 -11.34
C LEU A 95 -6.06 1.14 -12.56
N GLU A 96 -5.85 1.85 -13.67
CA GLU A 96 -6.43 1.49 -14.96
C GLU A 96 -5.34 0.83 -15.82
N GLY A 97 -5.58 -0.40 -16.28
CA GLY A 97 -4.65 -1.16 -17.11
C GLY A 97 -4.22 -2.49 -16.49
N LEU A 98 -3.18 -3.09 -17.08
CA LEU A 98 -2.66 -4.39 -16.67
C LEU A 98 -1.39 -4.22 -15.84
N VAL A 99 -1.40 -4.78 -14.64
CA VAL A 99 -0.22 -4.83 -13.75
C VAL A 99 0.58 -6.13 -13.93
N ASP A 100 -0.02 -7.15 -14.50
CA ASP A 100 0.60 -8.45 -14.80
C ASP A 100 1.03 -8.59 -16.26
N GLY A 101 0.84 -7.53 -17.06
CA GLY A 101 1.27 -7.44 -18.45
C GLY A 101 2.77 -7.23 -18.65
N ASP A 102 3.14 -6.83 -19.87
CA ASP A 102 4.51 -6.49 -20.19
C ASP A 102 4.99 -5.22 -19.45
N PHE A 103 6.28 -4.90 -19.54
CA PHE A 103 6.84 -3.73 -18.88
C PHE A 103 6.12 -2.41 -19.26
N GLY A 104 5.75 -2.27 -20.54
CA GLY A 104 5.07 -1.07 -21.04
C GLY A 104 3.63 -0.96 -20.50
N GLU A 105 2.92 -2.08 -20.40
CA GLU A 105 1.59 -2.16 -19.80
C GLU A 105 1.62 -1.86 -18.29
N PHE A 106 2.54 -2.52 -17.57
CA PHE A 106 2.75 -2.26 -16.15
C PHE A 106 3.06 -0.79 -15.87
N LYS A 107 3.99 -0.21 -16.62
CA LYS A 107 4.38 1.20 -16.50
C LYS A 107 3.17 2.12 -16.66
N LYS A 108 2.36 1.92 -17.71
CA LYS A 108 1.15 2.71 -17.95
C LYS A 108 0.15 2.58 -16.79
N ALA A 109 -0.03 1.39 -16.25
CA ALA A 109 -0.98 1.13 -15.17
C ALA A 109 -0.58 1.84 -13.86
N VAL A 110 0.69 1.77 -13.46
CA VAL A 110 1.14 2.31 -12.16
C VAL A 110 1.38 3.82 -12.17
N GLU A 111 1.60 4.43 -13.34
CA GLU A 111 1.87 5.88 -13.45
C GLU A 111 0.66 6.76 -13.08
N ARG A 112 -0.56 6.23 -13.13
CA ARG A 112 -1.78 6.99 -12.84
C ARG A 112 -2.80 6.17 -12.07
N ALA A 113 -2.95 6.46 -10.78
CA ALA A 113 -4.09 6.00 -10.00
C ALA A 113 -5.38 6.70 -10.44
N SER A 114 -6.45 5.94 -10.69
CA SER A 114 -7.79 6.45 -11.00
C SER A 114 -8.62 6.68 -9.73
N PHE A 115 -8.38 5.90 -8.68
CA PHE A 115 -9.06 6.00 -7.39
C PHE A 115 -8.08 5.92 -6.23
N VAL A 116 -8.31 6.72 -5.19
CA VAL A 116 -7.53 6.68 -3.94
C VAL A 116 -8.49 6.85 -2.76
N MET A 117 -8.46 5.87 -1.86
CA MET A 117 -9.12 5.89 -0.56
C MET A 117 -8.09 5.66 0.53
N LYS A 118 -8.17 6.44 1.61
CA LYS A 118 -7.37 6.26 2.82
C LYS A 118 -8.29 6.26 4.03
N GLY A 119 -8.19 5.25 4.89
CA GLY A 119 -8.99 5.12 6.11
C GLY A 119 -10.50 5.13 5.84
N GLY A 120 -10.95 4.66 4.67
CA GLY A 120 -12.36 4.67 4.27
C GLY A 120 -12.86 5.99 3.68
N ARG A 121 -12.00 7.03 3.61
CA ARG A 121 -12.30 8.33 3.01
C ARG A 121 -11.72 8.41 1.60
N VAL A 122 -12.52 8.85 0.63
CA VAL A 122 -12.12 8.91 -0.79
C VAL A 122 -11.49 10.26 -1.10
N TYR A 123 -10.24 10.25 -1.56
CA TYR A 123 -9.47 11.44 -1.91
C TYR A 123 -9.31 11.63 -3.42
N LYS A 124 -9.52 10.57 -4.21
CA LYS A 124 -9.46 10.63 -5.67
C LYS A 124 -10.48 9.68 -6.28
N ARG A 125 -11.20 10.13 -7.31
CA ARG A 125 -12.17 9.34 -8.08
C ARG A 125 -12.11 9.76 -9.55
N ASP A 126 -12.20 8.79 -10.46
CA ASP A 126 -12.14 9.00 -11.91
C ASP A 126 -10.93 9.83 -12.36
N GLY A 127 -9.80 9.65 -11.67
CA GLY A 127 -8.56 10.37 -11.93
C GLY A 127 -8.52 11.81 -11.40
N GLN A 128 -9.58 12.30 -10.75
CA GLN A 128 -9.70 13.66 -10.22
C GLN A 128 -9.64 13.66 -8.69
N ALA A 129 -8.99 14.69 -8.12
CA ALA A 129 -8.99 14.87 -6.67
C ALA A 129 -10.41 15.20 -6.19
N CYS A 130 -10.79 14.62 -5.06
CA CYS A 130 -12.01 14.93 -4.35
C CYS A 130 -11.65 15.74 -3.11
N ASP A 131 -12.57 16.58 -2.64
CA ASP A 131 -12.54 17.00 -1.24
C ASP A 131 -12.88 15.75 -0.44
N GLY A 132 -11.84 15.02 -0.02
CA GLY A 132 -12.00 13.95 0.96
C GLY A 132 -12.72 14.55 2.14
#